data_AF-A0A935MG62-F1
#
_entry.id   AF-A0A935MG62-F1
#
_cell.length_a   1.000
_cell.length_b   1.000
_cell.length_c   1.000
_cell.angle_alpha   90.00
_cell.angle_beta   90.00
_cell.angle_gamma   90.00
#
_symmetry.space_group_name_H-M   'P 1'
#
loop_
_entity.id
_entity.type
_entity.pdbx_description
1 polymer ?
#
loop_
_entity_poly.entity_id
_entity_poly.type
_entity_poly.pdbx_seq_one_letter_code
_entity_poly.pdbx_strand_id
1 'polypeptide(L)'
;MQFEAIYSQGKLEFSQPIHFRHNYFTVTVDVPEQEISVSKQKASDLKQEAIQTRIGAWLDGVVGKEFRQANNGKKSINCKAIWHEHLEEKYLGR
;
A
#
# COMPACT_ATOMS: atom_id res chain seq x y z
N MET A 1 -22.94 -14.50 -9.76
CA MET A 1 -22.54 -15.75 -10.44
C MET A 1 -21.45 -16.38 -9.60
N GLN A 2 -21.56 -17.68 -9.33
CA GLN A 2 -20.56 -18.47 -8.61
C GLN A 2 -19.92 -19.43 -9.61
N PHE A 3 -18.60 -19.55 -9.55
CA PHE A 3 -17.84 -20.48 -10.38
C PHE A 3 -17.11 -21.43 -9.46
N GLU A 4 -17.15 -22.72 -9.77
CA GLU A 4 -16.37 -23.71 -9.06
C GLU A 4 -14.91 -23.61 -9.52
N ALA A 5 -14.02 -23.54 -8.54
CA ALA A 5 -12.58 -23.57 -8.74
C ALA A 5 -12.00 -24.65 -7.83
N ILE A 6 -11.05 -25.39 -8.35
CA ILE A 6 -10.33 -26.43 -7.61
C ILE A 6 -9.04 -25.80 -7.10
N TYR A 7 -8.82 -25.90 -5.79
CA TYR A 7 -7.54 -25.55 -5.20
C TYR A 7 -6.59 -26.74 -5.36
N SER A 8 -5.48 -26.55 -6.08
CA SER A 8 -4.45 -27.56 -6.28
C SER A 8 -3.07 -26.92 -6.15
N GLN A 9 -2.24 -27.45 -5.24
CA GLN A 9 -0.84 -27.04 -5.06
C GLN A 9 -0.61 -25.53 -4.90
N GLY A 10 -1.50 -24.82 -4.20
CA GLY A 10 -1.36 -23.37 -4.00
C GLY A 10 -1.93 -22.51 -5.13
N LYS A 11 -2.59 -23.11 -6.13
CA LYS A 11 -3.24 -22.40 -7.23
C LYS A 11 -4.74 -22.71 -7.24
N LEU A 12 -5.54 -21.69 -7.56
CA LEU A 12 -6.95 -21.86 -7.87
C LEU A 12 -7.10 -22.03 -9.38
N GLU A 13 -7.59 -23.19 -9.79
CA GLU A 13 -7.82 -23.51 -11.20
C GLU A 13 -9.32 -23.64 -11.44
N PHE A 14 -9.80 -23.01 -12.51
CA PHE A 14 -11.20 -23.14 -12.92
C PHE A 14 -11.37 -24.41 -13.75
N SER A 15 -12.43 -25.17 -13.50
CA SER A 15 -12.72 -26.40 -14.26
C SER A 15 -13.03 -26.13 -15.74
N GLN A 16 -13.36 -24.88 -16.08
CA GLN A 16 -13.59 -24.41 -17.44
C GLN A 16 -12.76 -23.15 -17.71
N PRO A 17 -12.28 -22.93 -18.94
CA PRO A 17 -11.53 -21.73 -19.29
C PRO A 17 -12.44 -20.49 -19.28
N ILE A 18 -12.37 -19.71 -18.20
CA ILE A 18 -13.11 -18.45 -18.05
C ILE A 18 -12.27 -17.30 -18.61
N HIS A 19 -12.86 -16.51 -19.51
CA HIS A 19 -12.26 -15.28 -20.02
C HIS A 19 -12.84 -14.09 -19.28
N PHE A 20 -12.02 -13.44 -18.45
CA PHE A 20 -12.44 -12.24 -17.74
C PHE A 20 -12.35 -11.03 -18.67
N ARG A 21 -13.37 -10.16 -18.60
CA ARG A 21 -13.43 -8.93 -19.39
C ARG A 21 -12.45 -7.86 -18.89
N HIS A 22 -12.01 -7.98 -17.63
CA HIS A 22 -11.12 -7.04 -16.97
C HIS A 22 -9.84 -7.76 -16.53
N ASN A 23 -8.72 -7.05 -16.61
CA ASN A 23 -7.41 -7.58 -16.21
C ASN A 23 -7.20 -7.59 -14.69
N TYR A 24 -8.04 -6.88 -13.93
CA TYR A 24 -7.92 -6.80 -12.47
C TYR A 24 -9.29 -6.60 -11.83
N PHE A 25 -9.64 -7.47 -10.88
CA PHE A 25 -10.83 -7.36 -10.04
C PHE A 25 -10.61 -8.17 -8.76
N THR A 26 -11.37 -7.84 -7.72
CA THR A 26 -11.28 -8.54 -6.42
C THR A 26 -12.06 -9.84 -6.45
N VAL A 27 -11.46 -10.92 -5.94
CA VAL A 27 -12.10 -12.23 -5.78
C VAL A 27 -12.20 -12.55 -4.29
N THR A 28 -13.38 -12.95 -3.85
CA THR A 28 -13.60 -13.48 -2.50
C THR A 28 -13.63 -15.00 -2.60
N VAL A 29 -12.77 -15.66 -1.82
CA VAL A 29 -12.68 -17.12 -1.76
C VAL A 29 -13.16 -17.54 -0.38
N ASP A 30 -14.21 -18.35 -0.34
CA ASP A 30 -14.69 -18.97 0.88
C ASP A 30 -13.96 -20.31 1.04
N VAL A 31 -13.15 -20.43 2.10
CA VAL A 31 -12.38 -21.64 2.38
C VAL A 31 -12.78 -22.14 3.76
N PRO A 32 -13.19 -23.42 3.91
CA PRO A 32 -13.52 -23.98 5.21
C PRO A 32 -12.33 -23.90 6.17
N GLU A 33 -12.59 -23.57 7.44
CA GLU A 33 -11.54 -23.38 8.45
C GLU A 33 -10.65 -24.63 8.64
N GLN A 34 -11.20 -25.82 8.37
CA GLN A 34 -10.51 -27.11 8.45
C GLN A 34 -9.37 -27.26 7.43
N GLU A 35 -9.44 -26.55 6.31
CA GLU A 35 -8.44 -26.59 5.23
C GLU A 35 -7.31 -25.56 5.45
N ILE A 36 -7.42 -24.71 6.47
CA ILE A 36 -6.47 -23.64 6.75
C ILE A 36 -5.58 -24.04 7.91
N SER A 37 -4.36 -24.49 7.61
CA SER A 37 -3.29 -24.57 8.60
C SER A 37 -2.79 -23.16 8.90
N VAL A 38 -3.47 -22.44 9.79
CA VAL A 38 -3.10 -21.07 10.17
C VAL A 38 -1.80 -21.14 10.97
N SER A 39 -0.65 -20.97 10.31
CA SER A 39 0.45 -20.30 11.00
C SER A 39 -0.06 -18.89 11.29
N LYS A 40 -0.29 -18.57 12.57
CA LYS A 40 -0.67 -17.23 13.04
C LYS A 40 0.48 -16.23 12.80
N GLN A 41 0.89 -16.04 11.56
CA GLN A 41 1.74 -14.93 11.18
C GLN A 41 0.81 -13.79 10.77
N LYS A 42 0.73 -12.83 11.69
CA LYS A 42 0.03 -11.55 11.63
C LYS A 42 -0.08 -11.01 10.19
N ALA A 43 -1.22 -11.28 9.54
CA ALA A 43 -1.53 -10.75 8.21
C ALA A 43 -1.58 -9.19 8.19
N SER A 44 -1.62 -8.55 9.36
CA SER A 44 -1.49 -7.10 9.51
C SER A 44 -0.08 -6.58 9.21
N ASP A 45 0.96 -7.34 9.56
CA ASP A 45 2.35 -6.88 9.41
C ASP A 45 2.80 -6.96 7.94
N LEU A 46 2.45 -8.06 7.24
CA LEU A 46 2.75 -8.24 5.81
C LEU A 46 2.06 -7.18 4.93
N LYS A 47 0.85 -6.77 5.29
CA LYS A 47 0.10 -5.75 4.53
C LYS A 47 0.70 -4.35 4.72
N GLN A 48 1.20 -4.05 5.91
CA GLN A 48 1.88 -2.79 6.19
C GLN A 48 3.24 -2.71 5.51
N GLU A 49 4.03 -3.78 5.52
CA GLU A 49 5.32 -3.83 4.81
C GLU A 49 5.15 -3.67 3.30
N ALA A 50 4.16 -4.34 2.69
CA ALA A 50 3.89 -4.20 1.26
C ALA A 50 3.47 -2.77 0.87
N ILE A 51 2.71 -2.08 1.73
CA ILE A 51 2.29 -0.69 1.51
C ILE A 51 3.49 0.26 1.70
N GLN A 52 4.29 0.08 2.75
CA GLN A 52 5.48 0.88 3.00
C GLN A 52 6.51 0.74 1.87
N THR A 53 6.69 -0.47 1.33
CA THR A 53 7.60 -0.73 0.20
C THR A 53 7.12 -0.03 -1.07
N ARG A 54 5.80 0.00 -1.34
CA ARG A 54 5.22 0.72 -2.48
C ARG A 54 5.37 2.23 -2.35
N ILE A 55 5.09 2.79 -1.17
CA ILE A 55 5.25 4.22 -0.90
C ILE A 55 6.73 4.62 -1.00
N GLY A 56 7.62 3.76 -0.49
CA GLY A 56 9.06 3.83 -0.69
C GLY A 56 9.43 3.97 -2.16
N ALA A 57 9.07 2.99 -3.00
CA ALA A 57 9.41 3.01 -4.42
C ALA A 57 8.81 4.23 -5.17
N TRP A 58 7.57 4.62 -4.86
CA TRP A 58 6.91 5.75 -5.52
C TRP A 58 7.60 7.08 -5.21
N LEU A 59 7.85 7.35 -3.93
CA LEU A 59 8.53 8.57 -3.50
C LEU A 59 9.98 8.62 -4.05
N ASP A 60 10.61 7.48 -4.38
CA ASP A 60 11.97 7.45 -4.94
C ASP A 60 11.94 7.93 -6.39
N GLY A 61 10.86 7.64 -7.11
CA GLY A 61 10.62 8.17 -8.45
C GLY A 61 10.25 9.65 -8.46
N VAL A 62 9.54 10.14 -7.44
CA VAL A 62 9.07 11.55 -7.39
C VAL A 62 10.16 12.50 -6.88
N VAL A 63 10.86 12.12 -5.81
CA VAL A 63 11.79 13.01 -5.08
C VAL A 63 13.25 12.61 -5.31
N GLY A 64 13.51 11.37 -5.72
CA GLY A 64 14.85 10.83 -5.86
C GLY A 64 15.39 10.20 -4.58
N LYS A 65 16.02 9.03 -4.73
CA LYS A 65 16.59 8.25 -3.63
C LYS A 65 17.67 9.02 -2.85
N GLU A 66 18.52 9.74 -3.56
CA GLU A 66 19.63 10.50 -2.98
C GLU A 66 19.14 11.64 -2.08
N PHE A 67 18.13 12.38 -2.53
CA PHE A 67 17.52 13.46 -1.76
C PHE A 67 16.85 12.93 -0.50
N ARG A 68 16.19 11.76 -0.58
CA ARG A 68 15.54 11.16 0.58
C ARG A 68 16.53 10.60 1.58
N GLN A 69 17.63 10.01 1.13
CA GLN A 69 18.70 9.54 2.01
C GLN A 69 19.40 10.71 2.71
N ALA A 70 19.64 11.81 2.00
CA ALA A 70 20.25 13.02 2.56
C ALA A 70 19.36 13.78 3.56
N ASN A 71 18.04 13.59 3.50
CA ASN A 71 17.07 14.22 4.39
C ASN A 71 16.45 13.25 5.41
N ASN A 72 16.90 12.01 5.44
CA ASN A 72 16.42 11.02 6.39
C ASN A 72 16.77 11.46 7.82
N GLY A 73 15.77 11.51 8.71
CA GLY A 73 15.93 11.96 10.10
C GLY A 73 16.00 13.48 10.29
N LYS A 74 15.96 14.30 9.24
CA LYS A 74 15.85 15.76 9.40
C LYS A 74 14.43 16.13 9.82
N LYS A 75 14.33 17.08 10.76
CA LYS A 75 13.04 17.60 11.23
C LYS A 75 12.31 18.23 10.04
N SER A 76 11.04 17.87 9.86
CA SER A 76 10.21 18.52 8.85
C SER A 76 10.04 19.99 9.19
N ILE A 77 10.24 20.84 8.19
CA ILE A 77 10.05 22.28 8.32
C ILE A 77 8.56 22.57 8.07
N ASN A 78 7.90 23.22 9.01
CA ASN A 78 6.52 23.66 8.83
C ASN A 78 6.51 24.96 7.99
N CYS A 79 6.65 24.82 6.68
CA CYS A 79 6.67 25.94 5.74
C CYS A 79 5.40 26.80 5.83
N LYS A 80 4.26 26.21 6.22
CA LYS A 80 3.01 26.93 6.42
C LYS A 80 3.11 27.88 7.62
N ALA A 81 3.66 27.43 8.74
CA ALA A 81 3.87 28.28 9.90
C ALA A 81 4.80 29.46 9.59
N ILE A 82 5.92 29.19 8.90
CA ILE A 82 6.87 30.23 8.46
C ILE A 82 6.19 31.24 7.53
N TRP A 83 5.35 30.76 6.62
CA TRP A 83 4.60 31.64 5.72
C TRP A 83 3.57 32.50 6.45
N HIS A 84 2.85 31.93 7.43
CA HIS A 84 1.92 32.69 8.26
C HIS A 84 2.62 33.76 9.10
N GLU A 85 3.74 33.42 9.74
CA GLU A 85 4.58 34.36 10.48
C GLU A 85 5.01 35.53 9.58
N HIS A 86 5.46 35.25 8.36
CA HIS A 86 5.83 36.29 7.40
C HIS A 86 4.64 37.17 6.97
N LEU A 87 3.44 36.59 6.83
CA LEU A 87 2.24 37.38 6.51
C LEU A 87 1.79 38.24 7.68
N GLU A 88 1.91 37.73 8.91
CA GLU A 88 1.62 38.49 10.13
C GLU A 88 2.60 39.66 10.29
N GLU A 89 3.89 39.44 10.07
CA GLU A 89 4.91 40.49 10.08
C GLU A 89 4.64 41.55 8.99
N LYS A 90 4.31 41.11 7.77
CA LYS A 90 4.12 41.99 6.62
C LYS A 90 2.83 42.82 6.65
N TYR A 91 1.74 42.26 7.18
CA TYR A 91 0.41 42.88 7.09
C TYR A 91 -0.21 43.24 8.45
N LEU A 92 0.20 42.61 9.54
CA LEU A 92 -0.29 42.89 10.89
C LEU A 92 0.73 43.60 11.79
N GLY A 93 1.97 43.80 11.32
CA GLY A 93 2.96 44.66 11.97
C GLY A 93 3.35 44.21 13.38
N ARG A 94 3.38 42.90 13.62
CA ARG A 94 4.02 42.29 14.79
C ARG A 94 5.42 41.84 14.46
#